data_AF-A0A6A3LRX0-F1
#
_entry.id   AF-A0A6A3LRX0-F1
#
_cell.length_a   1.000
_cell.length_b   1.000
_cell.length_c   1.000
_cell.angle_alpha   90.00
_cell.angle_beta   90.00
_cell.angle_gamma   90.00
#
_symmetry.space_group_name_H-M   'P 1'
#
loop_
_entity.id
_entity.type
_entity.pdbx_description
1 polymer ?
#
loop_
_entity_poly.entity_id
_entity_poly.type
_entity_poly.pdbx_seq_one_letter_code
_entity_poly.pdbx_strand_id
1 'polypeptide(L)'
;MQVWHMGRQSHSLETKEITAIVEDYQKSDVLAKKAGFDGVELHGANGYLIDQFLESFTSKRADKYGGSLENRARFLLELVRGDFSFVSHRRSPTF
;
A
#
# COMPACT_ATOMS: atom_id res chain seq x y z
N MET A 1 -15.26 -36.73 9.48
CA MET A 1 -14.62 -36.31 8.21
C MET A 1 -14.24 -34.85 8.36
N GLN A 2 -12.97 -34.54 8.61
CA GLN A 2 -12.50 -33.15 8.76
C GLN A 2 -11.91 -32.69 7.41
N VAL A 3 -12.46 -31.61 6.87
CA VAL A 3 -11.97 -30.98 5.64
C VAL A 3 -11.01 -29.87 6.05
N TRP A 4 -9.71 -30.06 5.78
CA TRP A 4 -8.70 -29.01 5.93
C TRP A 4 -8.85 -28.01 4.78
N HIS A 5 -9.08 -26.74 5.08
CA HIS A 5 -8.89 -25.67 4.08
C HIS A 5 -7.39 -25.35 4.04
N MET A 6 -6.71 -25.83 3.00
CA MET A 6 -5.29 -25.59 2.76
C MET A 6 -5.00 -24.12 2.44
N GLY A 7 -4.31 -23.47 3.38
CA GLY A 7 -3.21 -22.51 3.24
C GLY A 7 -3.16 -21.59 2.01
N ARG A 8 -3.57 -20.33 2.19
CA ARG A 8 -2.94 -19.24 1.43
C ARG A 8 -1.66 -18.84 2.14
N GLN A 9 -0.54 -19.32 1.63
CA GLN A 9 0.78 -18.85 2.05
C GLN A 9 1.06 -17.50 1.38
N SER A 10 1.67 -16.56 2.10
CA SER A 10 2.14 -15.31 1.51
C SER A 10 3.14 -15.61 0.40
N HIS A 11 2.94 -15.04 -0.78
CA HIS A 11 3.91 -15.11 -1.88
C HIS A 11 4.52 -13.74 -2.14
N SER A 12 5.70 -13.73 -2.77
CA SER A 12 6.27 -12.49 -3.28
C SER A 12 5.44 -12.01 -4.48
N LEU A 13 4.94 -10.77 -4.42
CA LEU A 13 4.18 -10.17 -5.51
C LEU A 13 5.04 -10.02 -6.76
N GLU A 14 4.49 -10.29 -7.93
CA GLU A 14 5.05 -9.91 -9.22
C GLU A 14 4.92 -8.39 -9.43
N THR A 15 5.80 -7.80 -10.25
CA THR A 15 5.74 -6.36 -10.57
C THR A 15 4.37 -5.93 -11.10
N LYS A 16 3.70 -6.78 -11.90
CA LYS A 16 2.37 -6.48 -12.43
C LYS A 16 1.28 -6.45 -11.35
N GLU A 17 1.42 -7.28 -10.32
CA GLU A 17 0.48 -7.32 -9.19
C GLU A 17 0.63 -6.09 -8.31
N ILE A 18 1.87 -5.58 -8.16
CA ILE A 18 2.12 -4.32 -7.45
C ILE A 18 1.42 -3.16 -8.14
N THR A 19 1.47 -3.08 -9.48
CA THR A 19 0.71 -2.06 -10.23
C THR A 19 -0.80 -2.17 -9.99
N ALA A 20 -1.36 -3.37 -10.04
CA ALA A 20 -2.78 -3.58 -9.78
C ALA A 20 -3.18 -3.17 -8.35
N ILE A 21 -2.30 -3.43 -7.36
CA ILE A 21 -2.52 -2.99 -5.98
C ILE A 21 -2.52 -1.46 -5.88
N VAL A 22 -1.61 -0.76 -6.57
CA VAL A 22 -1.62 0.72 -6.62
C VAL A 22 -2.96 1.24 -7.14
N GLU A 23 -3.50 0.64 -8.21
CA GLU A 23 -4.82 0.98 -8.74
C GLU A 23 -5.94 0.72 -7.73
N ASP A 24 -5.84 -0.36 -6.95
CA ASP A 24 -6.83 -0.68 -5.93
C ASP A 24 -6.83 0.34 -4.78
N TYR A 25 -5.65 0.82 -4.34
CA TYR A 25 -5.57 1.94 -3.39
C TYR A 25 -6.23 3.22 -3.93
N GLN A 26 -6.03 3.54 -5.22
CA GLN A 26 -6.68 4.69 -5.86
C GLN A 26 -8.21 4.52 -5.93
N LYS A 27 -8.69 3.31 -6.25
CA LYS A 27 -10.13 2.99 -6.21
C LYS A 27 -10.69 3.17 -4.80
N SER A 28 -9.97 2.73 -3.77
CA SER A 28 -10.38 2.90 -2.37
C SER A 28 -10.49 4.38 -1.98
N ASP A 29 -9.58 5.24 -2.44
CA ASP A 29 -9.68 6.68 -2.25
C ASP A 29 -10.95 7.26 -2.89
N VAL A 30 -11.23 6.94 -4.15
CA VAL A 30 -12.46 7.38 -4.84
C VAL A 30 -13.72 6.91 -4.09
N LEU A 31 -13.70 5.70 -3.54
CA LEU A 31 -14.81 5.17 -2.73
C LEU A 31 -14.95 5.90 -1.39
N ALA A 32 -13.84 6.19 -0.70
CA ALA A 32 -13.84 6.95 0.55
C ALA A 32 -14.41 8.35 0.34
N LYS A 33 -14.04 9.02 -0.76
CA LYS A 33 -14.62 10.31 -1.14
C LYS A 33 -16.14 10.21 -1.36
N LYS A 34 -16.60 9.20 -2.10
CA LYS A 34 -18.04 8.95 -2.32
C LYS A 34 -18.80 8.67 -1.02
N ALA A 35 -18.14 8.07 -0.04
CA ALA A 35 -18.70 7.81 1.28
C ALA A 35 -18.67 9.03 2.23
N GLY A 36 -18.06 10.15 1.83
CA GLY A 36 -18.06 11.40 2.59
C GLY A 36 -16.90 11.55 3.58
N PHE A 37 -15.83 10.77 3.45
CA PHE A 37 -14.60 11.00 4.24
C PHE A 37 -13.89 12.29 3.80
N ASP A 38 -13.05 12.84 4.68
CA ASP A 38 -12.24 14.06 4.45
C ASP A 38 -10.81 13.79 3.97
N GLY A 39 -10.31 12.57 4.16
CA GLY A 39 -9.08 12.07 3.56
C GLY A 39 -8.97 10.57 3.73
N VAL A 40 -7.87 10.00 3.21
CA VAL A 40 -7.43 8.63 3.46
C VAL A 40 -6.03 8.64 4.07
N GLU A 41 -5.72 7.63 4.88
CA GLU A 41 -4.38 7.38 5.40
C GLU A 41 -3.84 6.08 4.81
N LEU A 42 -2.60 6.10 4.32
CA LEU A 42 -1.92 4.90 3.86
C LEU A 42 -1.27 4.20 5.06
N HIS A 43 -1.72 2.98 5.37
CA HIS A 43 -1.14 2.22 6.48
C HIS A 43 0.22 1.62 6.12
N GLY A 44 1.28 2.38 6.41
CA GLY A 44 2.67 2.04 6.10
C GLY A 44 3.51 1.48 7.25
N ALA A 45 2.91 0.81 8.23
CA ALA A 45 3.60 0.40 9.47
C ALA A 45 3.21 -1.03 9.91
N ASN A 46 3.74 -1.47 11.06
CA ASN A 46 3.35 -2.69 11.79
C ASN A 46 3.48 -4.00 11.00
N GLY A 47 4.43 -4.08 10.07
CA GLY A 47 4.70 -5.25 9.25
C GLY A 47 3.64 -5.54 8.19
N TYR A 48 2.76 -4.58 7.87
CA TYR A 48 1.82 -4.69 6.75
C TYR A 48 2.51 -4.41 5.40
N LEU A 49 1.78 -4.56 4.30
CA LEU A 49 2.34 -4.65 2.95
C LEU A 49 3.36 -3.55 2.62
N ILE A 50 3.01 -2.28 2.83
CA ILE A 50 3.92 -1.15 2.54
C ILE A 50 5.19 -1.25 3.40
N ASP A 51 5.04 -1.56 4.69
CA ASP A 51 6.15 -1.71 5.64
C ASP A 51 7.08 -2.86 5.25
N GLN A 52 6.50 -3.99 4.80
CA GLN A 52 7.26 -5.15 4.32
C GLN A 52 8.16 -4.83 3.12
N PHE A 53 7.78 -3.86 2.26
CA PHE A 53 8.61 -3.37 1.17
C PHE A 53 9.76 -2.49 1.67
N LEU A 54 9.49 -1.62 2.65
CA LEU A 54 10.46 -0.67 3.23
C LEU A 54 11.57 -1.39 4.01
N GLU A 55 11.19 -2.44 4.73
CA GLU A 55 12.07 -3.18 5.63
C GLU A 55 13.06 -4.06 4.88
N SER A 56 14.37 -3.80 5.04
CA SER A 56 15.43 -4.61 4.41
C SER A 56 15.53 -6.03 4.97
N PHE A 57 15.01 -6.26 6.19
CA PHE A 57 15.00 -7.58 6.78
C PHE A 57 13.95 -8.49 6.12
N THR A 58 12.76 -7.97 5.82
CA THR A 58 11.65 -8.73 5.24
C THR A 58 11.65 -8.71 3.71
N SER A 59 12.04 -7.60 3.08
CA SER A 59 12.14 -7.50 1.62
C SER A 59 13.45 -8.13 1.14
N LYS A 60 13.35 -9.33 0.55
CA LYS A 60 14.46 -10.00 -0.15
C LYS A 60 14.36 -9.88 -1.67
N ARG A 61 13.61 -8.88 -2.14
CA ARG A 61 13.40 -8.63 -3.57
C ARG A 61 14.71 -8.17 -4.24
N ALA A 62 14.91 -8.59 -5.48
CA ALA A 62 16.03 -8.17 -6.34
C ALA A 62 15.58 -7.40 -7.59
N ASP A 63 14.28 -7.12 -7.72
CA ASP A 63 13.71 -6.33 -8.80
C ASP A 63 13.67 -4.83 -8.46
N LYS A 64 12.96 -4.02 -9.25
CA LYS A 64 12.87 -2.56 -9.07
C LYS A 64 12.27 -2.12 -7.72
N TYR A 65 11.72 -3.03 -6.94
CA TYR A 65 11.14 -2.77 -5.61
C TYR A 65 12.01 -3.31 -4.45
N GLY A 66 13.24 -3.77 -4.74
CA GLY A 66 14.14 -4.37 -3.76
C GLY A 66 15.59 -3.90 -3.84
N GLY A 67 16.40 -4.38 -2.90
CA GLY A 67 17.80 -3.99 -2.78
C GLY A 67 17.96 -2.63 -2.09
N SER A 68 18.17 -1.57 -2.86
CA SER A 68 18.46 -0.22 -2.32
C SER A 68 17.28 0.39 -1.57
N LEU A 69 17.55 1.41 -0.74
CA LEU A 69 16.50 2.15 -0.01
C LEU A 69 15.48 2.77 -0.98
N GLU A 70 15.96 3.35 -2.08
CA GLU A 70 15.14 4.01 -3.10
C GLU A 70 14.20 3.01 -3.78
N ASN A 71 14.69 1.80 -4.09
CA ASN A 71 13.86 0.76 -4.67
C ASN A 71 12.83 0.24 -3.67
N ARG A 72 13.20 0.06 -2.40
CA ARG A 72 12.27 -0.37 -1.34
C ARG A 72 11.18 0.68 -1.07
N ALA A 73 11.54 1.96 -1.10
CA ALA A 73 10.58 3.07 -0.98
C ALA A 73 9.70 3.27 -2.23
N ARG A 74 10.07 2.67 -3.38
CA ARG A 74 9.38 2.89 -4.66
C ARG A 74 7.89 2.59 -4.59
N PHE A 75 7.50 1.50 -3.93
CA PHE A 75 6.08 1.14 -3.82
C PHE A 75 5.28 2.22 -3.06
N LEU A 76 5.77 2.67 -1.90
CA LEU A 76 5.16 3.76 -1.16
C LEU A 76 5.10 5.05 -1.98
N LEU A 77 6.16 5.38 -2.71
CA LEU A 77 6.20 6.57 -3.55
C LEU A 77 5.25 6.47 -4.76
N GLU A 78 5.07 5.28 -5.35
CA GLU A 78 4.08 5.03 -6.40
C GLU A 78 2.66 5.21 -5.87
N LEU A 79 2.38 4.77 -4.63
CA LEU A 79 1.11 5.07 -3.96
C LEU A 79 0.95 6.59 -3.76
N VAL A 80 1.89 7.27 -3.09
CA VAL A 80 1.74 8.72 -2.80
C VAL A 80 1.65 9.58 -4.06
N ARG A 81 2.32 9.18 -5.16
CA ARG A 81 2.26 9.88 -6.45
C ARG A 81 1.03 9.55 -7.28
N GLY A 82 0.27 8.53 -6.91
CA GLY A 82 -0.98 8.20 -7.56
C GLY A 82 -1.95 9.39 -7.51
N ASP A 83 -2.89 9.44 -8.45
CA ASP A 83 -3.92 10.47 -8.46
C ASP A 83 -4.96 10.18 -7.36
N PHE A 84 -4.63 10.53 -6.12
CA PHE A 84 -5.56 10.53 -5.00
C PHE A 84 -6.51 11.72 -5.16
N SER A 85 -7.82 11.44 -5.15
CA SER A 85 -8.88 12.38 -5.48
C SER A 85 -9.14 13.43 -4.40
N PHE A 86 -8.53 13.27 -3.20
CA PHE A 86 -8.58 14.22 -2.10
C PHE A 86 -7.53 13.89 -1.02
N VAL A 87 -6.64 14.84 -0.73
CA VAL A 87 -5.77 14.83 0.45
C VAL A 87 -6.35 15.84 1.43
N SER A 88 -6.58 15.44 2.68
CA SER A 88 -7.10 16.35 3.71
C SER A 88 -6.13 17.52 3.91
N HIS A 89 -6.55 18.72 3.51
CA HIS A 89 -5.84 19.98 3.76
C HIS A 89 -6.43 20.74 4.96
N ARG A 90 -7.33 20.11 5.74
CA ARG A 90 -8.08 20.80 6.78
C ARG A 90 -7.23 20.96 8.03
N ARG A 91 -6.59 22.13 8.21
CA ARG A 91 -6.35 22.66 9.56
C ARG A 91 -7.70 23.12 10.08
N SER A 92 -8.30 22.40 11.02
CA SER A 92 -9.45 22.92 11.76
C SER A 92 -9.00 24.17 12.52
N PRO A 93 -9.54 25.38 12.25
CA PRO A 93 -9.38 26.50 13.15
C PRO A 93 -10.48 26.37 14.20
N THR A 94 -10.19 25.69 15.31
CA THR A 94 -11.01 25.73 16.54
C THR A 94 -10.30 24.95 17.65
N PHE A 95 -9.51 25.66 18.46
CA PHE A 95 -9.96 26.24 19.74
C PHE A 95 -9.31 27.62 19.88
#